data_AF-A0A928CHT6-F1
#
_entry.id   AF-A0A928CHT6-F1
#
_cell.length_a   1.000
_cell.length_b   1.000
_cell.length_c   1.000
_cell.angle_alpha   90.00
_cell.angle_beta   90.00
_cell.angle_gamma   90.00
#
_symmetry.space_group_name_H-M   'P 1'
#
loop_
_entity.id
_entity.type
_entity.pdbx_description
1 polymer ?
#
loop_
_entity_poly.entity_id
_entity_poly.type
_entity_poly.pdbx_seq_one_letter_code
_entity_poly.pdbx_strand_id
1 'polypeptide(L)'
;MITLDKIRKDMKKLLDVDESLRYVDVLADTLDEALADAAVQLDTRVSLLEYEVIERGSKGFLGFVKKNWKIRAYEVTSSVTKKKKSNSDDIFDDDDLENVEVIQDKDGVFYVRHFASQLHLKVILPVGKGEEVNIKDVLGQLNRSDTVKIDESTVKNAVKSGTNNKYIVVGQYQHNPAGDALLTVEISSDEMHGTITVSSPAIGGADISADQIRRALQTQGVVAGISEEKINEFVDSPVYGVPFEVASAELPVDGKNAYISYNFETDNSKLKMKESASGQVDFKELNRIQNVVEGQPLAQKMEPERGKAGKTILGRYLEAKNGKDINLPLGKNVYVDTDGKTICASINGQVVLNGDKISVEPVYLVEGDVSIKTGNITFLGTVIVKGCVDDGYEIKASGNIEIAGTVGRCKLEADGNIIVNQGIMGRDEGYIRAGKSLWAKFIQNTKVDVEEYVYVSDSIMNSDVTCNKKVFVQGKRAAIVGGHIFATEEIYTKNIGSAGGGSETILEVGYDP
;
A
#
# COMPACT_ATOMS: atom_id res chain seq x y z
N MET A 1 -33.98 10.52 -34.17
CA MET A 1 -33.15 11.59 -34.78
C MET A 1 -32.23 12.13 -33.70
N ILE A 2 -30.92 11.87 -33.83
CA ILE A 2 -29.92 12.46 -32.93
C ILE A 2 -29.81 13.93 -33.34
N THR A 3 -30.21 14.84 -32.45
CA THR A 3 -30.12 16.28 -32.69
C THR A 3 -28.71 16.77 -32.39
N LEU A 4 -28.26 17.79 -33.12
CA LEU A 4 -26.92 18.35 -33.02
C LEU A 4 -26.60 18.88 -31.60
N ASP A 5 -27.64 19.29 -30.86
CA ASP A 5 -27.54 19.70 -29.47
C ASP A 5 -27.32 18.54 -28.49
N LYS A 6 -27.84 17.35 -28.79
CA LYS A 6 -27.58 16.15 -28.00
C LYS A 6 -26.13 15.70 -28.15
N ILE A 7 -25.61 15.73 -29.38
CA ILE A 7 -24.19 15.46 -29.68
C ILE A 7 -23.28 16.44 -28.97
N ARG A 8 -23.61 17.75 -28.98
CA ARG A 8 -22.81 18.77 -28.26
C ARG A 8 -22.81 18.55 -26.75
N LYS A 9 -23.94 18.14 -26.17
CA LYS A 9 -24.06 17.91 -24.73
C LYS A 9 -23.32 16.64 -24.29
N ASP A 10 -23.37 15.60 -25.11
CA ASP A 10 -22.64 14.35 -24.88
C ASP A 10 -21.13 14.55 -25.10
N MET A 11 -20.72 15.30 -26.13
CA MET A 11 -19.31 15.71 -26.31
C MET A 11 -18.79 16.56 -25.15
N LYS A 12 -19.62 17.46 -24.60
CA LYS A 12 -19.22 18.25 -23.43
C LYS A 12 -19.06 17.41 -22.17
N LYS A 13 -19.94 16.42 -21.96
CA LYS A 13 -19.77 15.44 -20.87
C LYS A 13 -18.54 14.57 -21.04
N LEU A 14 -18.25 14.14 -22.27
CA LEU A 14 -17.03 13.38 -22.58
C LEU A 14 -15.78 14.23 -22.34
N LEU A 15 -15.80 15.50 -22.74
CA LEU A 15 -14.70 16.45 -22.49
C LEU A 15 -14.49 16.69 -20.98
N ASP A 16 -15.55 16.86 -20.20
CA ASP A 16 -15.45 17.05 -18.74
C ASP A 16 -14.93 15.78 -18.03
N VAL A 17 -15.23 14.58 -18.53
CA VAL A 17 -14.67 13.30 -18.03
C VAL A 17 -13.19 13.16 -18.42
N ASP A 18 -12.84 13.52 -19.65
CA ASP A 18 -11.47 13.46 -20.18
C ASP A 18 -10.54 14.46 -19.48
N GLU A 19 -11.04 15.67 -19.16
CA GLU A 19 -10.33 16.66 -18.34
C GLU A 19 -10.16 16.22 -16.86
N SER A 20 -10.96 15.26 -16.39
CA SER A 20 -10.91 14.76 -15.00
C SER A 20 -10.00 13.54 -14.79
N LEU A 21 -9.57 12.87 -15.87
CA LEU A 21 -8.69 11.71 -15.80
C LEU A 21 -7.25 12.15 -15.57
N ARG A 22 -6.70 11.81 -14.41
CA ARG A 22 -5.28 11.98 -14.12
C ARG A 22 -4.50 10.91 -14.88
N TYR A 23 -3.59 11.35 -15.76
CA TYR A 23 -2.69 10.47 -16.49
C TYR A 23 -1.24 10.89 -16.34
N VAL A 24 -0.34 9.94 -16.51
CA VAL A 24 1.12 10.15 -16.51
C VAL A 24 1.76 9.40 -17.66
N ASP A 25 2.70 10.05 -18.34
CA ASP A 25 3.54 9.43 -19.36
C ASP A 25 4.85 8.96 -18.72
N VAL A 26 5.13 7.65 -18.78
CA VAL A 26 6.25 7.03 -18.07
C VAL A 26 7.18 6.32 -19.05
N LEU A 27 8.49 6.46 -18.81
CA LEU A 27 9.57 5.88 -19.59
C LEU A 27 10.40 4.93 -18.72
N ALA A 28 10.42 3.63 -19.04
CA ALA A 28 11.24 2.67 -18.30
C ALA A 28 11.84 1.59 -19.20
N ASP A 29 12.75 0.79 -18.64
CA ASP A 29 13.44 -0.26 -19.39
C ASP A 29 12.55 -1.47 -19.65
N THR A 30 11.55 -1.69 -18.81
CA THR A 30 10.54 -2.74 -18.91
C THR A 30 9.14 -2.19 -18.68
N LEU A 31 8.12 -2.90 -19.18
CA LEU A 31 6.72 -2.52 -18.98
C LEU A 31 6.32 -2.53 -17.50
N ASP A 32 6.82 -3.52 -16.74
CA ASP A 32 6.51 -3.65 -15.31
C ASP A 32 7.09 -2.50 -14.48
N GLU A 33 8.30 -2.04 -14.80
CA GLU A 33 8.90 -0.85 -14.17
C GLU A 33 8.15 0.43 -14.55
N ALA A 34 7.71 0.54 -15.81
CA ALA A 34 6.92 1.69 -16.25
C ALA A 34 5.57 1.77 -15.54
N LEU A 35 4.92 0.63 -15.30
CA LEU A 35 3.68 0.56 -14.53
C LEU A 35 3.88 0.83 -13.04
N ALA A 36 5.00 0.36 -12.47
CA ALA A 36 5.33 0.65 -11.08
C ALA A 36 5.59 2.14 -10.84
N ASP A 37 6.33 2.81 -11.73
CA ASP A 37 6.57 4.26 -11.65
C ASP A 37 5.28 5.06 -11.91
N ALA A 38 4.45 4.63 -12.86
CA ALA A 38 3.12 5.22 -13.05
C ALA A 38 2.24 5.13 -11.80
N ALA A 39 2.28 4.01 -11.08
CA ALA A 39 1.47 3.81 -9.87
C ALA A 39 1.92 4.73 -8.73
N VAL A 40 3.22 4.97 -8.61
CA VAL A 40 3.79 5.93 -7.65
C VAL A 40 3.38 7.35 -8.01
N GLN A 41 3.46 7.74 -9.29
CA GLN A 41 3.13 9.10 -9.72
C GLN A 41 1.63 9.43 -9.63
N LEU A 42 0.76 8.43 -9.82
CA LEU A 42 -0.69 8.57 -9.70
C LEU A 42 -1.22 8.28 -8.28
N ASP A 43 -0.34 8.00 -7.30
CA ASP A 43 -0.70 7.64 -5.92
C ASP A 43 -1.73 6.51 -5.83
N THR A 44 -1.57 5.48 -6.67
CA THR A 44 -2.51 4.36 -6.78
C THR A 44 -1.77 3.03 -6.85
N ARG A 45 -2.50 1.93 -7.04
CA ARG A 45 -1.91 0.58 -7.18
C ARG A 45 -1.81 0.23 -8.65
N VAL A 46 -0.78 -0.53 -9.03
CA VAL A 46 -0.65 -1.07 -10.40
C VAL A 46 -1.91 -1.82 -10.86
N SER A 47 -2.63 -2.47 -9.94
CA SER A 47 -3.90 -3.16 -10.22
C SER A 47 -5.09 -2.25 -10.54
N LEU A 48 -4.95 -0.95 -10.32
CA LEU A 48 -5.96 0.09 -10.55
C LEU A 48 -5.49 1.07 -11.64
N LEU A 49 -4.45 0.69 -12.41
CA LEU A 49 -3.99 1.45 -13.56
C LEU A 49 -4.48 0.81 -14.85
N GLU A 50 -5.02 1.65 -15.73
CA GLU A 50 -5.10 1.34 -17.16
C GLU A 50 -3.95 2.05 -17.89
N TYR A 51 -3.43 1.46 -18.96
CA TYR A 51 -2.31 2.05 -19.70
C TYR A 51 -2.40 1.80 -21.20
N GLU A 52 -1.82 2.74 -21.95
CA GLU A 52 -1.63 2.68 -23.39
C GLU A 52 -0.13 2.65 -23.70
N VAL A 53 0.31 1.71 -24.54
CA VAL A 53 1.71 1.62 -24.95
C VAL A 53 1.94 2.55 -26.14
N ILE A 54 2.64 3.65 -25.91
CA ILE A 54 3.00 4.62 -26.95
C ILE A 54 4.19 4.11 -27.76
N GLU A 55 5.21 3.55 -27.09
CA GLU A 55 6.37 2.93 -27.74
C GLU A 55 6.76 1.62 -27.04
N ARG A 56 6.90 0.55 -27.82
CA ARG A 56 7.39 -0.75 -27.32
C ARG A 56 8.91 -0.69 -27.15
N GLY A 57 9.38 -0.97 -25.94
CA GLY A 57 10.81 -1.09 -25.67
C GLY A 57 11.41 -2.38 -26.25
N SER A 58 12.72 -2.36 -26.49
CA SER A 58 13.47 -3.51 -26.98
C SER A 58 14.75 -3.71 -26.18
N LYS A 59 15.00 -4.96 -25.78
CA LYS A 59 16.29 -5.39 -25.25
C LYS A 59 17.24 -5.50 -26.44
N GLY A 60 18.01 -4.44 -26.69
CA GLY A 60 19.01 -4.43 -27.76
C GLY A 60 19.91 -5.67 -27.66
N PHE A 61 20.04 -6.39 -28.77
CA PHE A 61 20.91 -7.56 -28.91
C PHE A 61 21.80 -7.32 -30.12
N LEU A 62 23.12 -7.60 -30.02
CA LEU A 62 24.07 -7.50 -31.12
C LEU A 62 24.23 -6.07 -31.73
N GLY A 63 24.42 -5.04 -30.89
CA GLY A 63 24.79 -3.69 -31.35
C GLY A 63 23.63 -2.76 -31.76
N PHE A 64 22.38 -3.19 -31.58
CA PHE A 64 21.22 -2.30 -31.70
C PHE A 64 20.98 -1.50 -30.41
N VAL A 65 20.73 -0.20 -30.55
CA VAL A 65 20.44 0.73 -29.46
C VAL A 65 19.18 0.28 -28.70
N LYS A 66 19.30 0.12 -27.38
CA LYS A 66 18.19 -0.18 -26.47
C LYS A 66 17.10 0.89 -26.61
N LYS A 67 15.84 0.46 -26.77
CA LYS A 67 14.68 1.36 -26.73
C LYS A 67 13.92 1.15 -25.43
N ASN A 68 13.59 2.23 -24.76
CA ASN A 68 12.80 2.21 -23.53
C ASN A 68 11.32 2.06 -23.88
N TRP A 69 10.54 1.47 -22.97
CA TRP A 69 9.09 1.47 -23.04
C TRP A 69 8.58 2.86 -22.72
N LYS A 70 7.66 3.36 -23.54
CA LYS A 70 6.89 4.57 -23.27
C LYS A 70 5.43 4.19 -23.13
N ILE A 71 4.86 4.44 -21.96
CA ILE A 71 3.44 4.18 -21.71
C ILE A 71 2.77 5.43 -21.18
N ARG A 72 1.46 5.53 -21.41
CA ARG A 72 0.57 6.49 -20.75
C ARG A 72 -0.35 5.73 -19.82
N ALA A 73 -0.32 6.02 -18.53
CA ALA A 73 -1.12 5.33 -17.52
C ALA A 73 -2.15 6.26 -16.89
N TYR A 74 -3.31 5.72 -16.52
CA TYR A 74 -4.48 6.43 -15.98
C TYR A 74 -5.01 5.69 -14.73
N GLU A 75 -5.52 6.45 -13.75
CA GLU A 75 -6.12 5.89 -12.53
C GLU A 75 -7.59 5.45 -12.75
N VAL A 76 -7.91 4.19 -12.43
CA VAL A 76 -9.27 3.65 -12.49
C VAL A 76 -9.94 3.76 -11.12
N THR A 77 -10.92 4.66 -10.99
CA THR A 77 -11.76 4.75 -9.78
C THR A 77 -12.71 3.56 -9.69
N SER A 78 -12.49 2.71 -8.69
CA SER A 78 -13.22 1.45 -8.51
C SER A 78 -14.58 1.66 -7.84
N SER A 79 -15.64 1.53 -8.63
CA SER A 79 -16.93 1.02 -8.14
C SER A 79 -17.40 -0.08 -9.09
N VAL A 80 -17.27 -1.34 -8.66
CA VAL A 80 -18.21 -2.48 -8.85
C VAL A 80 -17.52 -3.81 -8.46
N THR A 81 -17.97 -4.32 -7.31
CA THR A 81 -18.36 -5.70 -6.98
C THR A 81 -17.52 -6.91 -7.45
N LYS A 82 -16.87 -7.57 -6.47
CA LYS A 82 -16.36 -8.96 -6.49
C LYS A 82 -17.42 -9.97 -6.97
N LYS A 83 -17.06 -10.90 -7.87
CA LYS A 83 -17.54 -12.30 -7.78
C LYS A 83 -16.57 -13.34 -8.38
N LYS A 84 -16.50 -14.45 -7.61
CA LYS A 84 -15.74 -15.71 -7.68
C LYS A 84 -15.43 -16.36 -9.05
N LYS A 85 -14.21 -16.94 -9.07
CA LYS A 85 -13.70 -18.05 -9.89
C LYS A 85 -14.61 -19.28 -10.00
N SER A 86 -14.60 -19.91 -11.18
CA SER A 86 -14.45 -21.37 -11.36
C SER A 86 -13.79 -21.70 -12.72
N ASN A 87 -12.95 -22.74 -12.72
CA ASN A 87 -12.07 -23.22 -13.81
C ASN A 87 -12.81 -23.82 -15.02
N SER A 88 -12.24 -23.65 -16.22
CA SER A 88 -11.70 -24.74 -17.07
C SER A 88 -11.00 -24.17 -18.31
N ASP A 89 -10.02 -24.92 -18.79
CA ASP A 89 -9.10 -24.67 -19.91
C ASP A 89 -9.79 -24.24 -21.22
N ASP A 90 -9.20 -23.26 -21.93
CA ASP A 90 -8.72 -23.44 -23.31
C ASP A 90 -8.07 -22.16 -23.87
N ILE A 91 -7.22 -22.41 -24.87
CA ILE A 91 -6.07 -21.65 -25.35
C ILE A 91 -6.45 -20.94 -26.66
N PHE A 92 -6.28 -19.60 -26.68
CA PHE A 92 -6.17 -18.63 -27.80
C PHE A 92 -7.21 -18.67 -28.95
N ASP A 93 -7.94 -17.57 -29.11
CA ASP A 93 -7.85 -16.72 -30.32
C ASP A 93 -8.43 -15.32 -30.05
N ASP A 94 -7.86 -14.35 -30.76
CA ASP A 94 -8.11 -12.89 -30.76
C ASP A 94 -9.59 -12.48 -30.63
N ASP A 95 -9.85 -11.53 -29.74
CA ASP A 95 -10.98 -10.60 -29.89
C ASP A 95 -10.62 -9.25 -29.24
N ASP A 96 -10.38 -8.25 -30.11
CA ASP A 96 -10.52 -6.84 -29.75
C ASP A 96 -11.99 -6.59 -29.40
N LEU A 97 -12.33 -6.66 -28.12
CA LEU A 97 -13.63 -6.22 -27.62
C LEU A 97 -13.43 -5.18 -26.53
N GLU A 98 -13.69 -3.93 -26.93
CA GLU A 98 -14.01 -2.82 -26.07
C GLU A 98 -14.96 -3.28 -24.94
N ASN A 99 -14.62 -2.96 -23.69
CA ASN A 99 -15.50 -3.18 -22.53
C ASN A 99 -16.76 -2.30 -22.68
N VAL A 100 -17.74 -2.78 -23.44
CA VAL A 100 -19.10 -2.27 -23.43
C VAL A 100 -19.71 -2.67 -22.08
N GLU A 101 -20.16 -1.69 -21.28
CA GLU A 101 -21.03 -1.96 -20.14
C GLU A 101 -22.15 -2.89 -20.60
N VAL A 102 -22.16 -4.14 -20.14
CA VAL A 102 -23.23 -5.09 -20.48
C VAL A 102 -24.51 -4.56 -19.85
N ILE A 103 -25.31 -3.86 -20.65
CA ILE A 103 -26.67 -3.49 -20.34
C ILE A 103 -27.38 -4.81 -20.01
N GLN A 104 -27.63 -5.07 -18.73
CA GLN A 104 -28.45 -6.21 -18.34
C GLN A 104 -29.85 -5.96 -18.90
N ASP A 105 -30.25 -6.80 -19.86
CA ASP A 105 -31.59 -6.77 -20.44
C ASP A 105 -32.61 -6.91 -19.29
N LYS A 106 -33.49 -5.92 -19.12
CA LYS A 106 -34.57 -5.92 -18.12
C LYS A 106 -35.87 -5.57 -18.80
N ASP A 107 -36.88 -6.43 -18.61
CA ASP A 107 -38.22 -6.20 -19.13
C ASP A 107 -38.87 -4.96 -18.53
N GLY A 108 -39.77 -4.34 -19.29
CA GLY A 108 -40.59 -3.26 -18.81
C GLY A 108 -41.60 -3.77 -17.78
N VAL A 109 -41.77 -3.02 -16.70
CA VAL A 109 -42.68 -3.38 -15.61
C VAL A 109 -43.70 -2.26 -15.41
N PHE A 110 -44.94 -2.63 -15.10
CA PHE A 110 -45.98 -1.66 -14.76
C PHE A 110 -46.67 -2.02 -13.44
N TYR A 111 -47.14 -1.00 -12.75
CA TYR A 111 -47.85 -1.09 -11.49
C TYR A 111 -49.12 -0.26 -11.55
N VAL A 112 -50.25 -0.88 -11.25
CA VAL A 112 -51.55 -0.22 -11.12
C VAL A 112 -51.92 -0.15 -9.66
N ARG A 113 -52.21 1.06 -9.16
CA ARG A 113 -52.59 1.32 -7.77
C ARG A 113 -53.82 2.23 -7.71
N HIS A 114 -54.62 2.03 -6.67
CA HIS A 114 -55.84 2.79 -6.41
C HIS A 114 -55.57 3.69 -5.21
N PHE A 115 -55.40 4.99 -5.43
CA PHE A 115 -55.18 5.93 -4.33
C PHE A 115 -56.37 6.87 -4.21
N ALA A 116 -57.02 6.89 -3.04
CA ALA A 116 -58.25 7.63 -2.79
C ALA A 116 -59.32 7.30 -3.84
N SER A 117 -59.75 8.26 -4.68
CA SER A 117 -60.74 8.02 -5.74
C SER A 117 -60.14 7.96 -7.15
N GLN A 118 -58.82 7.75 -7.26
CA GLN A 118 -58.07 7.84 -8.52
C GLN A 118 -57.32 6.54 -8.83
N LEU A 119 -57.27 6.21 -10.12
CA LEU A 119 -56.44 5.15 -10.67
C LEU A 119 -55.07 5.72 -11.02
N HIS A 120 -54.03 5.10 -10.49
CA HIS A 120 -52.64 5.48 -10.71
C HIS A 120 -51.89 4.38 -11.46
N LEU A 121 -51.06 4.80 -12.41
CA LEU A 121 -50.22 3.92 -13.21
C LEU A 121 -48.77 4.36 -13.09
N LYS A 122 -47.88 3.40 -12.85
CA LYS A 122 -46.43 3.56 -12.95
C LYS A 122 -45.93 2.58 -13.99
N VAL A 123 -45.16 3.07 -14.95
CA VAL A 123 -44.50 2.28 -16.01
C VAL A 123 -43.00 2.55 -15.97
N ILE A 124 -42.23 1.46 -15.87
CA ILE A 124 -40.79 1.41 -16.00
C ILE A 124 -40.50 0.81 -17.38
N LEU A 125 -39.77 1.54 -18.22
CA LEU A 125 -39.44 1.10 -19.58
C LEU A 125 -38.41 -0.05 -19.54
N PRO A 126 -38.44 -0.95 -20.54
CA PRO A 126 -37.41 -1.97 -20.67
C PRO A 126 -36.05 -1.34 -20.92
N VAL A 127 -35.00 -2.06 -20.50
CA VAL A 127 -33.61 -1.71 -20.71
C VAL A 127 -32.97 -2.83 -21.53
N GLY A 128 -32.20 -2.49 -22.57
CA GLY A 128 -31.59 -3.47 -23.47
C GLY A 128 -32.62 -4.16 -24.38
N LYS A 129 -32.62 -5.49 -24.42
CA LYS A 129 -33.56 -6.38 -25.14
C LYS A 129 -34.79 -6.79 -24.33
N GLY A 130 -35.03 -6.16 -23.18
CA GLY A 130 -36.21 -6.46 -22.37
C GLY A 130 -37.52 -6.21 -23.11
N GLU A 131 -38.56 -6.99 -22.79
CA GLU A 131 -39.87 -6.88 -23.44
C GLU A 131 -40.60 -5.58 -23.06
N GLU A 132 -41.28 -4.96 -24.02
CA GLU A 132 -42.10 -3.78 -23.78
C GLU A 132 -43.39 -4.11 -23.04
N VAL A 133 -43.84 -3.18 -22.18
CA VAL A 133 -45.12 -3.32 -21.47
C VAL A 133 -46.28 -3.32 -22.48
N ASN A 134 -47.09 -4.37 -22.44
CA ASN A 134 -48.25 -4.49 -23.31
C ASN A 134 -49.44 -3.67 -22.80
N ILE A 135 -49.91 -2.75 -23.64
CA ILE A 135 -51.04 -1.85 -23.33
C ILE A 135 -52.34 -2.64 -23.00
N LYS A 136 -52.55 -3.81 -23.61
CA LYS A 136 -53.74 -4.63 -23.33
C LYS A 136 -53.77 -5.14 -21.90
N ASP A 137 -52.62 -5.50 -21.36
CA ASP A 137 -52.50 -6.04 -20.00
C ASP A 137 -52.70 -4.91 -18.97
N VAL A 138 -52.16 -3.72 -19.26
CA VAL A 138 -52.39 -2.50 -18.47
C VAL A 138 -53.87 -2.12 -18.45
N LEU A 139 -54.53 -2.06 -19.61
CA LEU A 139 -55.96 -1.74 -19.70
C LEU A 139 -56.84 -2.83 -19.08
N GLY A 140 -56.44 -4.10 -19.17
CA GLY A 140 -57.13 -5.22 -18.52
C GLY A 140 -57.10 -5.11 -17.00
N GLN A 141 -55.99 -4.67 -16.41
CA GLN A 141 -55.87 -4.46 -14.96
C GLN A 141 -56.55 -3.17 -14.48
N LEU A 142 -56.61 -2.13 -15.33
CA LEU A 142 -57.33 -0.89 -15.04
C LEU A 142 -58.84 -1.01 -15.19
N ASN A 143 -59.34 -1.93 -16.01
CA ASN A 143 -60.76 -2.08 -16.31
C ASN A 143 -61.42 -3.09 -15.34
N ARG A 144 -61.81 -2.60 -14.16
CA ARG A 144 -62.51 -3.37 -13.11
C ARG A 144 -63.98 -2.96 -13.03
N SER A 145 -64.80 -3.78 -12.35
CA SER A 145 -66.25 -3.52 -12.17
C SER A 145 -66.58 -2.21 -11.45
N ASP A 146 -65.62 -1.65 -10.71
CA ASP A 146 -65.69 -0.40 -9.96
C ASP A 146 -65.06 0.79 -10.71
N THR A 147 -64.58 0.59 -11.94
CA THR A 147 -63.95 1.66 -12.73
C THR A 147 -64.98 2.59 -13.35
N VAL A 148 -64.81 3.91 -13.14
CA VAL A 148 -65.75 4.94 -13.62
C VAL A 148 -65.28 5.54 -14.93
N LYS A 149 -63.99 5.89 -15.01
CA LYS A 149 -63.41 6.55 -16.18
C LYS A 149 -61.93 6.26 -16.28
N ILE A 150 -61.46 5.92 -17.48
CA ILE A 150 -60.04 5.77 -17.81
C ILE A 150 -59.69 6.79 -18.90
N ASP A 151 -58.59 7.50 -18.74
CA ASP A 151 -57.99 8.32 -19.79
C ASP A 151 -57.02 7.46 -20.61
N GLU A 152 -57.54 6.83 -21.66
CA GLU A 152 -56.75 6.00 -22.56
C GLU A 152 -55.59 6.75 -23.23
N SER A 153 -55.70 8.06 -23.42
CA SER A 153 -54.65 8.85 -24.06
C SER A 153 -53.44 8.97 -23.14
N THR A 154 -53.67 9.20 -21.85
CA THR A 154 -52.64 9.28 -20.82
C THR A 154 -52.02 7.91 -20.55
N VAL A 155 -52.79 6.82 -20.56
CA VAL A 155 -52.27 5.44 -20.47
C VAL A 155 -51.36 5.11 -21.66
N LYS A 156 -51.79 5.39 -22.90
CA LYS A 156 -50.98 5.14 -24.11
C LYS A 156 -49.66 5.91 -24.09
N ASN A 157 -49.67 7.14 -23.58
CA ASN A 157 -48.45 7.93 -23.43
C ASN A 157 -47.52 7.39 -22.33
N ALA A 158 -48.07 6.95 -21.21
CA ALA A 158 -47.31 6.38 -20.10
C ALA A 158 -46.59 5.08 -20.47
N VAL A 159 -47.24 4.21 -21.26
CA VAL A 159 -46.62 2.97 -21.74
C VAL A 159 -45.49 3.26 -22.74
N LYS A 160 -45.67 4.25 -23.63
CA LYS A 160 -44.67 4.61 -24.65
C LYS A 160 -43.46 5.36 -24.10
N SER A 161 -43.66 6.24 -23.14
CA SER A 161 -42.64 7.18 -22.68
C SER A 161 -42.12 6.88 -21.28
N GLY A 162 -42.72 5.90 -20.59
CA GLY A 162 -42.45 5.64 -19.19
C GLY A 162 -42.99 6.73 -18.28
N THR A 163 -42.89 6.50 -16.98
CA THR A 163 -43.41 7.43 -15.95
C THR A 163 -42.32 7.97 -15.03
N ASN A 164 -41.04 7.83 -15.41
CA ASN A 164 -39.88 8.22 -14.61
C ASN A 164 -39.93 7.69 -13.16
N ASN A 165 -40.35 6.43 -13.01
CA ASN A 165 -40.49 5.73 -11.73
C ASN A 165 -41.52 6.36 -10.76
N LYS A 166 -42.49 7.15 -11.26
CA LYS A 166 -43.53 7.81 -10.47
C LYS A 166 -44.93 7.35 -10.87
N TYR A 167 -45.86 7.38 -9.92
CA TYR A 167 -47.27 7.15 -10.19
C TYR A 167 -47.91 8.38 -10.84
N ILE A 168 -48.63 8.16 -11.94
CA ILE A 168 -49.42 9.19 -12.63
C ILE A 168 -50.91 8.83 -12.61
N VAL A 169 -51.77 9.85 -12.58
CA VAL A 169 -53.23 9.65 -12.60
C VAL A 169 -53.68 9.29 -14.00
N VAL A 170 -54.39 8.16 -14.14
CA VAL A 170 -54.90 7.65 -15.43
C VAL A 170 -56.41 7.42 -15.44
N GLY A 171 -57.09 7.61 -14.31
CA GLY A 171 -58.53 7.40 -14.24
C GLY A 171 -59.13 7.62 -12.86
N GLN A 172 -60.40 7.27 -12.75
CA GLN A 172 -61.20 7.34 -11.53
C GLN A 172 -62.01 6.06 -11.36
N TYR A 173 -62.23 5.67 -10.11
CA TYR A 173 -63.03 4.51 -9.74
C TYR A 173 -63.98 4.86 -8.61
N GLN A 174 -65.00 4.03 -8.40
CA GLN A 174 -65.99 4.20 -7.35
C GLN A 174 -65.38 3.80 -6.01
N HIS A 175 -64.80 4.78 -5.32
CA HIS A 175 -64.15 4.57 -4.03
C HIS A 175 -65.17 4.21 -2.94
N ASN A 176 -64.89 3.12 -2.24
CA ASN A 176 -65.58 2.65 -1.05
C ASN A 176 -64.61 2.73 0.15
N PRO A 177 -64.70 3.81 0.96
CA PRO A 177 -63.80 4.00 2.10
C PRO A 177 -63.80 2.87 3.13
N ALA A 178 -64.91 2.11 3.23
CA ALA A 178 -65.01 0.98 4.15
C ALA A 178 -64.11 -0.21 3.75
N GLY A 179 -63.59 -0.22 2.52
CA GLY A 179 -62.70 -1.26 2.00
C GLY A 179 -61.22 -0.88 1.97
N ASP A 180 -60.85 0.31 2.46
CA ASP A 180 -59.46 0.81 2.37
C ASP A 180 -58.48 -0.07 3.13
N ALA A 181 -57.26 -0.19 2.59
CA ALA A 181 -56.18 -0.88 3.26
C ALA A 181 -55.83 -0.20 4.60
N LEU A 182 -55.72 -1.00 5.66
CA LEU A 182 -55.37 -0.54 7.00
C LEU A 182 -53.87 -0.67 7.21
N LEU A 183 -53.24 0.38 7.71
CA LEU A 183 -51.81 0.44 8.04
C LEU A 183 -51.63 0.39 9.55
N THR A 184 -50.90 -0.60 10.03
CA THR A 184 -50.38 -0.64 11.40
C THR A 184 -48.88 -0.47 11.37
N VAL A 185 -48.34 0.41 12.21
CA VAL A 185 -46.91 0.62 12.37
C VAL A 185 -46.52 0.04 13.71
N GLU A 186 -45.50 -0.80 13.72
CA GLU A 186 -44.91 -1.36 14.94
C GLU A 186 -43.45 -0.91 15.04
N ILE A 187 -43.04 -0.52 16.24
CA ILE A 187 -41.68 -0.11 16.55
C ILE A 187 -41.13 -1.13 17.53
N SER A 188 -39.94 -1.65 17.25
CA SER A 188 -39.27 -2.56 18.16
C SER A 188 -38.96 -1.89 19.50
N SER A 189 -38.95 -2.65 20.59
CA SER A 189 -38.74 -2.12 21.94
C SER A 189 -37.37 -1.48 22.16
N ASP A 190 -36.39 -1.85 21.35
CA ASP A 190 -35.05 -1.28 21.30
C ASP A 190 -34.94 -0.04 20.39
N GLU A 191 -36.04 0.36 19.73
CA GLU A 191 -36.13 1.47 18.79
C GLU A 191 -35.19 1.35 17.58
N MET A 192 -34.76 0.12 17.26
CA MET A 192 -33.82 -0.14 16.18
C MET A 192 -34.50 -0.35 14.83
N HIS A 193 -35.73 -0.85 14.82
CA HIS A 193 -36.47 -1.20 13.61
C HIS A 193 -37.91 -0.72 13.67
N GLY A 194 -38.41 -0.20 12.56
CA GLY A 194 -39.79 0.16 12.34
C GLY A 194 -40.38 -0.69 11.22
N THR A 195 -41.42 -1.45 11.54
CA THR A 195 -42.14 -2.31 10.60
C THR A 195 -43.54 -1.77 10.34
N ILE A 196 -44.04 -2.06 9.14
CA ILE A 196 -45.43 -1.81 8.77
C ILE A 196 -46.12 -3.13 8.46
N THR A 197 -47.36 -3.25 8.89
CA THR A 197 -48.25 -4.36 8.54
C THR A 197 -49.48 -3.76 7.89
N VAL A 198 -49.76 -4.19 6.65
CA VAL A 198 -50.86 -3.65 5.84
C VAL A 198 -51.87 -4.74 5.52
N SER A 199 -53.16 -4.43 5.66
CA SER A 199 -54.23 -5.32 5.20
C SER A 199 -54.50 -5.17 3.70
N SER A 200 -54.90 -6.25 3.04
CA SER A 200 -55.32 -6.18 1.64
C SER A 200 -56.60 -5.32 1.49
N PRO A 201 -56.69 -4.44 0.48
CA PRO A 201 -57.89 -3.64 0.25
C PRO A 201 -59.05 -4.53 -0.25
N ALA A 202 -60.27 -4.23 0.19
CA ALA A 202 -61.48 -4.85 -0.33
C ALA A 202 -61.87 -4.26 -1.69
N ILE A 203 -62.91 -4.83 -2.33
CA ILE A 203 -63.42 -4.31 -3.62
C ILE A 203 -63.89 -2.85 -3.43
N GLY A 204 -63.38 -1.95 -4.28
CA GLY A 204 -63.61 -0.50 -4.15
C GLY A 204 -62.75 0.20 -3.10
N GLY A 205 -61.91 -0.50 -2.34
CA GLY A 205 -60.97 0.09 -1.38
C GLY A 205 -59.73 0.70 -2.04
N ALA A 206 -59.13 1.69 -1.39
CA ALA A 206 -57.84 2.27 -1.79
C ALA A 206 -56.64 1.50 -1.21
N ASP A 207 -55.60 1.41 -2.02
CA ASP A 207 -54.24 1.03 -1.60
C ASP A 207 -53.62 2.13 -0.73
N ILE A 208 -52.60 1.78 0.05
CA ILE A 208 -51.81 2.74 0.83
C ILE A 208 -50.71 3.36 -0.03
N SER A 209 -50.66 4.69 -0.02
CA SER A 209 -49.61 5.47 -0.70
C SER A 209 -48.34 5.62 0.14
N ALA A 210 -47.20 5.88 -0.52
CA ALA A 210 -45.93 6.16 0.14
C ALA A 210 -46.02 7.32 1.14
N ASP A 211 -46.79 8.37 0.81
CA ASP A 211 -47.00 9.51 1.70
C ASP A 211 -47.82 9.15 2.94
N GLN A 212 -48.80 8.24 2.82
CA GLN A 212 -49.55 7.73 3.98
C GLN A 212 -48.64 6.90 4.90
N ILE A 213 -47.76 6.06 4.33
CA ILE A 213 -46.75 5.30 5.10
C ILE A 213 -45.83 6.26 5.85
N ARG A 214 -45.28 7.26 5.16
CA ARG A 214 -44.39 8.26 5.77
C ARG A 214 -45.08 9.02 6.89
N ARG A 215 -46.33 9.47 6.69
CA ARG A 215 -47.11 10.17 7.73
C ARG A 215 -47.41 9.28 8.92
N ALA A 216 -47.75 8.01 8.70
CA ALA A 216 -48.01 7.07 9.78
C ALA A 216 -46.74 6.81 10.62
N LEU A 217 -45.59 6.61 9.98
CA LEU A 217 -44.29 6.49 10.64
C LEU A 217 -43.97 7.73 11.48
N GLN A 218 -44.13 8.92 10.91
CA GLN A 218 -43.90 10.20 11.61
C GLN A 218 -44.87 10.40 12.79
N THR A 219 -46.13 10.00 12.63
CA THR A 219 -47.15 10.12 13.70
C THR A 219 -46.83 9.20 14.88
N GLN A 220 -46.19 8.06 14.62
CA GLN A 220 -45.67 7.14 15.65
C GLN A 220 -44.30 7.58 16.21
N GLY A 221 -43.78 8.73 15.79
CA GLY A 221 -42.54 9.30 16.33
C GLY A 221 -41.26 8.84 15.62
N VAL A 222 -41.34 8.19 14.47
CA VAL A 222 -40.15 7.84 13.67
C VAL A 222 -39.61 9.12 13.00
N VAL A 223 -38.42 9.55 13.41
CA VAL A 223 -37.77 10.80 12.96
C VAL A 223 -36.55 10.53 12.08
N ALA A 224 -35.93 9.36 12.20
CA ALA A 224 -34.70 9.01 11.47
C ALA A 224 -34.78 7.58 10.93
N GLY A 225 -33.93 7.26 9.95
CA GLY A 225 -33.78 5.89 9.46
C GLY A 225 -34.87 5.37 8.53
N ILE A 226 -35.77 6.24 8.02
CA ILE A 226 -36.83 5.86 7.08
C ILE A 226 -36.21 5.56 5.71
N SER A 227 -36.42 4.34 5.20
CA SER A 227 -35.93 3.92 3.89
C SER A 227 -36.98 4.20 2.81
N GLU A 228 -36.78 5.25 2.04
CA GLU A 228 -37.63 5.60 0.90
C GLU A 228 -37.64 4.50 -0.17
N GLU A 229 -36.52 3.79 -0.34
CA GLU A 229 -36.44 2.66 -1.28
C GLU A 229 -37.37 1.53 -0.86
N LYS A 230 -37.32 1.09 0.41
CA LYS A 230 -38.20 0.03 0.92
C LYS A 230 -39.68 0.45 0.92
N ILE A 231 -39.98 1.73 1.19
CA ILE A 231 -41.36 2.24 1.10
C ILE A 231 -41.88 2.15 -0.35
N ASN A 232 -41.07 2.58 -1.32
CA ASN A 232 -41.46 2.50 -2.74
C ASN A 232 -41.57 1.04 -3.21
N GLU A 233 -40.67 0.16 -2.78
CA GLU A 233 -40.75 -1.28 -3.03
C GLU A 233 -42.06 -1.86 -2.51
N PHE A 234 -42.45 -1.51 -1.28
CA PHE A 234 -43.72 -1.93 -0.70
C PHE A 234 -44.93 -1.42 -1.49
N VAL A 235 -44.92 -0.16 -1.94
CA VAL A 235 -46.03 0.40 -2.74
C VAL A 235 -46.10 -0.25 -4.13
N ASP A 236 -44.96 -0.55 -4.74
CA ASP A 236 -44.88 -1.21 -6.04
C ASP A 236 -45.32 -2.69 -5.93
N SER A 237 -44.89 -3.41 -4.90
CA SER A 237 -45.20 -4.83 -4.68
C SER A 237 -45.58 -5.08 -3.21
N PRO A 238 -46.82 -4.79 -2.80
CA PRO A 238 -47.24 -4.87 -1.41
C PRO A 238 -47.34 -6.31 -0.95
N VAL A 239 -46.75 -6.58 0.21
CA VAL A 239 -46.88 -7.86 0.90
C VAL A 239 -47.85 -7.67 2.07
N TYR A 240 -49.05 -8.23 1.94
CA TYR A 240 -50.13 -8.02 2.89
C TYR A 240 -50.06 -8.99 4.08
N GLY A 241 -50.48 -8.52 5.25
CA GLY A 241 -50.64 -9.35 6.46
C GLY A 241 -49.34 -9.81 7.13
N VAL A 242 -48.18 -9.31 6.67
CA VAL A 242 -46.87 -9.61 7.26
C VAL A 242 -46.14 -8.31 7.63
N PRO A 243 -45.34 -8.30 8.71
CA PRO A 243 -44.49 -7.17 9.02
C PRO A 243 -43.43 -6.95 7.95
N PHE A 244 -43.34 -5.72 7.43
CA PHE A 244 -42.36 -5.29 6.44
C PHE A 244 -41.53 -4.13 7.00
N GLU A 245 -40.21 -4.27 7.04
CA GLU A 245 -39.31 -3.27 7.62
C GLU A 245 -39.14 -2.08 6.69
N VAL A 246 -39.45 -0.87 7.18
CA VAL A 246 -39.36 0.38 6.40
C VAL A 246 -38.52 1.46 7.07
N ALA A 247 -38.13 1.24 8.33
CA ALA A 247 -37.20 2.11 9.03
C ALA A 247 -36.18 1.29 9.82
N SER A 248 -34.93 1.74 9.82
CA SER A 248 -33.82 1.12 10.55
C SER A 248 -32.94 2.20 11.18
N ALA A 249 -32.53 1.98 12.42
CA ALA A 249 -31.66 2.91 13.14
C ALA A 249 -30.29 3.07 12.45
N GLU A 250 -29.71 4.25 12.59
CA GLU A 250 -28.33 4.51 12.20
C GLU A 250 -27.42 3.99 13.31
N LEU A 251 -26.66 2.92 13.04
CA LEU A 251 -25.79 2.30 14.04
C LEU A 251 -24.55 3.17 14.33
N PRO A 252 -24.12 3.28 15.59
CA PRO A 252 -22.87 3.95 15.92
C PRO A 252 -21.68 3.16 15.34
N VAL A 253 -20.69 3.89 14.85
CA VAL A 253 -19.43 3.33 14.35
C VAL A 253 -18.31 3.84 15.24
N ASP A 254 -17.68 2.92 15.98
CA ASP A 254 -16.53 3.24 16.82
C ASP A 254 -15.35 3.73 15.97
N GLY A 255 -14.63 4.71 16.50
CA GLY A 255 -13.43 5.24 15.88
C GLY A 255 -12.25 4.28 16.02
N LYS A 256 -11.41 4.19 14.99
CA LYS A 256 -10.19 3.38 15.02
C LYS A 256 -9.16 3.99 15.98
N ASN A 257 -8.49 3.13 16.73
CA ASN A 257 -7.38 3.53 17.60
C ASN A 257 -6.18 4.02 16.78
N ALA A 258 -5.40 4.91 17.39
CA ALA A 258 -4.10 5.28 16.86
C ALA A 258 -3.15 4.08 16.87
N TYR A 259 -2.29 4.00 15.86
CA TYR A 259 -1.23 2.99 15.77
C TYR A 259 0.01 3.59 15.10
N ILE A 260 1.16 2.93 15.29
CA ILE A 260 2.42 3.33 14.69
C ILE A 260 2.67 2.48 13.46
N SER A 261 2.87 3.13 12.32
CA SER A 261 3.34 2.49 11.10
C SER A 261 4.87 2.60 11.08
N TYR A 262 5.56 1.48 10.95
CA TYR A 262 7.03 1.41 10.94
C TYR A 262 7.53 1.32 9.50
N ASN A 263 8.55 2.11 9.16
CA ASN A 263 9.21 2.11 7.86
C ASN A 263 10.42 1.15 7.83
N PHE A 264 10.54 0.28 8.84
CA PHE A 264 11.58 -0.74 8.96
C PHE A 264 10.94 -2.06 9.42
N GLU A 265 11.61 -3.17 9.16
CA GLU A 265 11.14 -4.50 9.59
C GLU A 265 11.29 -4.62 11.11
N THR A 266 10.17 -4.80 11.81
CA THR A 266 10.16 -5.00 13.26
C THR A 266 10.38 -6.45 13.66
N ASP A 267 10.23 -7.39 12.71
CA ASP A 267 10.37 -8.82 12.93
C ASP A 267 11.73 -9.33 12.42
N ASN A 268 12.68 -9.45 13.35
CA ASN A 268 14.03 -9.96 13.07
C ASN A 268 14.08 -11.45 12.68
N SER A 269 12.95 -12.17 12.72
CA SER A 269 12.87 -13.59 12.33
C SER A 269 12.69 -13.80 10.82
N LYS A 270 12.27 -12.76 10.08
CA LYS A 270 12.15 -12.80 8.62
C LYS A 270 13.51 -12.60 7.98
N LEU A 271 14.31 -13.67 7.95
CA LEU A 271 15.53 -13.72 7.15
C LEU A 271 15.18 -13.60 5.66
N LYS A 272 15.30 -12.40 5.10
CA LYS A 272 15.27 -12.20 3.64
C LYS A 272 16.62 -12.62 3.09
N MET A 273 16.75 -13.89 2.73
CA MET A 273 17.85 -14.34 1.88
C MET A 273 17.63 -13.73 0.49
N LYS A 274 18.60 -12.99 -0.03
CA LYS A 274 18.58 -12.55 -1.43
C LYS A 274 18.97 -13.74 -2.30
N GLU A 275 18.04 -14.19 -3.14
CA GLU A 275 18.36 -15.11 -4.23
C GLU A 275 19.08 -14.33 -5.32
N SER A 276 20.23 -14.84 -5.79
CA SER A 276 20.88 -14.30 -6.97
C SER A 276 20.00 -14.53 -8.21
N ALA A 277 20.21 -13.77 -9.28
CA ALA A 277 19.49 -13.92 -10.56
C ALA A 277 19.61 -15.32 -11.20
N SER A 278 20.55 -16.15 -10.71
CA SER A 278 20.76 -17.55 -11.09
C SER A 278 20.08 -18.58 -10.16
N GLY A 279 19.34 -18.14 -9.14
CA GLY A 279 18.73 -19.01 -8.13
C GLY A 279 19.71 -19.60 -7.11
N GLN A 280 20.98 -19.16 -7.13
CA GLN A 280 21.97 -19.54 -6.12
C GLN A 280 21.85 -18.61 -4.90
N VAL A 281 21.64 -19.19 -3.73
CA VAL A 281 21.54 -18.45 -2.46
C VAL A 281 22.95 -18.01 -2.06
N ASP A 282 23.20 -16.70 -2.05
CA ASP A 282 24.45 -16.16 -1.53
C ASP A 282 24.35 -16.01 0.00
N PHE A 283 24.87 -17.01 0.72
CA PHE A 283 24.90 -17.01 2.19
C PHE A 283 25.78 -15.89 2.77
N LYS A 284 26.50 -15.12 1.94
CA LYS A 284 27.30 -13.96 2.39
C LYS A 284 26.50 -12.67 2.52
N GLU A 285 25.37 -12.52 1.82
CA GLU A 285 24.48 -11.36 1.93
C GLU A 285 23.32 -11.61 2.91
N LEU A 286 23.66 -11.92 4.16
CA LEU A 286 22.69 -11.94 5.27
C LEU A 286 22.41 -10.49 5.69
N ASN A 287 21.52 -9.79 4.98
CA ASN A 287 21.20 -8.39 5.27
C ASN A 287 20.34 -8.24 6.54
N ARG A 288 20.91 -8.53 7.70
CA ARG A 288 20.27 -8.45 9.03
C ARG A 288 20.30 -7.03 9.62
N ILE A 289 21.13 -6.16 9.06
CA ILE A 289 21.35 -4.80 9.57
C ILE A 289 20.48 -3.82 8.78
N GLN A 290 19.59 -3.13 9.48
CA GLN A 290 18.74 -2.10 8.89
C GLN A 290 19.39 -0.73 9.08
N ASN A 291 20.27 -0.39 8.14
CA ASN A 291 20.96 0.90 8.13
C ASN A 291 19.97 2.04 7.84
N VAL A 292 20.14 3.14 8.57
CA VAL A 292 19.39 4.38 8.40
C VAL A 292 20.34 5.58 8.37
N VAL A 293 19.93 6.62 7.67
CA VAL A 293 20.66 7.89 7.54
C VAL A 293 20.01 8.95 8.43
N GLU A 294 20.78 9.90 8.94
CA GLU A 294 20.28 11.08 9.63
C GLU A 294 19.18 11.78 8.82
N GLY A 295 18.08 12.11 9.49
CA GLY A 295 16.89 12.70 8.88
C GLY A 295 15.92 11.70 8.25
N GLN A 296 16.27 10.41 8.14
CA GLN A 296 15.39 9.41 7.54
C GLN A 296 14.15 9.15 8.43
N PRO A 297 12.92 9.13 7.86
CA PRO A 297 11.71 8.81 8.60
C PRO A 297 11.64 7.30 8.92
N LEU A 298 11.57 6.99 10.21
CA LEU A 298 11.59 5.62 10.74
C LEU A 298 10.20 5.08 11.02
N ALA A 299 9.29 5.93 11.51
CA ALA A 299 7.93 5.54 11.83
C ALA A 299 7.00 6.75 11.83
N GLN A 300 5.72 6.50 11.63
CA GLN A 300 4.68 7.53 11.63
C GLN A 300 3.49 7.11 12.50
N LYS A 301 3.02 8.02 13.34
CA LYS A 301 1.78 7.84 14.10
C LYS A 301 0.57 8.12 13.22
N MET A 302 -0.28 7.12 13.08
CA MET A 302 -1.62 7.26 12.50
C MET A 302 -2.58 7.73 13.59
N GLU A 303 -3.27 8.84 13.34
CA GLU A 303 -4.17 9.46 14.31
C GLU A 303 -5.40 8.59 14.61
N PRO A 304 -5.96 8.71 15.83
CA PRO A 304 -7.21 8.04 16.14
C PRO A 304 -8.37 8.68 15.36
N GLU A 305 -9.30 7.86 14.90
CA GLU A 305 -10.52 8.35 14.26
C GLU A 305 -11.58 8.66 15.34
N ARG A 306 -12.41 9.70 15.09
CA ARG A 306 -13.57 9.98 15.94
C ARG A 306 -14.67 8.97 15.63
N GLY A 307 -15.33 8.47 16.67
CA GLY A 307 -16.51 7.63 16.49
C GLY A 307 -17.63 8.44 15.86
N LYS A 308 -18.39 7.82 14.96
CA LYS A 308 -19.62 8.40 14.40
C LYS A 308 -20.79 7.88 15.21
N ALA A 309 -21.43 8.77 15.94
CA ALA A 309 -22.59 8.38 16.71
C ALA A 309 -23.74 7.95 15.82
N GLY A 310 -24.51 7.00 16.35
CA GLY A 310 -25.73 6.53 15.74
C GLY A 310 -26.95 7.26 16.27
N LYS A 311 -28.10 6.91 15.71
CA LYS A 311 -29.39 7.44 16.12
C LYS A 311 -30.46 6.36 15.96
N THR A 312 -31.27 6.13 17.00
CA THR A 312 -32.44 5.25 16.93
C THR A 312 -33.47 5.83 15.97
N ILE A 313 -34.46 5.02 15.54
CA ILE A 313 -35.50 5.50 14.63
C ILE A 313 -36.38 6.61 15.27
N LEU A 314 -36.50 6.60 16.60
CA LEU A 314 -37.18 7.65 17.39
C LEU A 314 -36.30 8.88 17.65
N GLY A 315 -35.04 8.81 17.27
CA GLY A 315 -34.12 9.92 17.32
C GLY A 315 -33.29 10.04 18.59
N ARG A 316 -33.25 9.00 19.44
CA ARG A 316 -32.33 8.94 20.57
C ARG A 316 -30.90 8.71 20.09
N TYR A 317 -29.95 9.36 20.74
CA TYR A 317 -28.53 9.28 20.38
C TYR A 317 -27.93 7.96 20.85
N LEU A 318 -27.17 7.30 19.97
CA LEU A 318 -26.38 6.12 20.28
C LEU A 318 -24.91 6.53 20.35
N GLU A 319 -24.31 6.42 21.54
CA GLU A 319 -22.92 6.81 21.75
C GLU A 319 -21.96 5.92 20.96
N ALA A 320 -21.03 6.55 20.23
CA ALA A 320 -19.89 5.89 19.62
C ALA A 320 -18.62 6.19 20.44
N LYS A 321 -17.72 5.22 20.54
CA LYS A 321 -16.44 5.42 21.20
C LYS A 321 -15.45 6.06 20.24
N ASN A 322 -14.70 7.04 20.74
CA ASN A 322 -13.55 7.57 20.01
C ASN A 322 -12.39 6.60 20.07
N GLY A 323 -11.59 6.57 19.00
CA GLY A 323 -10.32 5.86 19.00
C GLY A 323 -9.41 6.35 20.13
N LYS A 324 -8.69 5.42 20.76
CA LYS A 324 -7.69 5.76 21.77
C LYS A 324 -6.43 6.28 21.10
N ASP A 325 -5.86 7.34 21.68
CA ASP A 325 -4.58 7.86 21.24
C ASP A 325 -3.41 7.11 21.90
N ILE A 326 -2.24 7.16 21.26
CA ILE A 326 -0.99 6.57 21.75
C ILE A 326 0.15 7.60 21.73
N ASN A 327 1.08 7.47 22.67
CA ASN A 327 2.28 8.29 22.70
C ASN A 327 3.33 7.75 21.72
N LEU A 328 4.13 8.66 21.16
CA LEU A 328 5.28 8.30 20.32
C LEU A 328 6.39 7.69 21.20
N PRO A 329 6.83 6.46 20.92
CA PRO A 329 7.77 5.74 21.77
C PRO A 329 9.21 6.08 21.35
N LEU A 330 9.66 7.24 21.81
CA LEU A 330 11.00 7.74 21.52
C LEU A 330 12.05 7.01 22.36
N GLY A 331 13.07 6.49 21.66
CA GLY A 331 14.28 5.95 22.23
C GLY A 331 15.47 6.90 22.06
N LYS A 332 16.66 6.35 21.86
CA LYS A 332 17.90 7.12 21.67
C LYS A 332 18.11 7.49 20.21
N ASN A 333 18.71 8.67 19.98
CA ASN A 333 19.12 9.15 18.66
C ASN A 333 17.98 9.20 17.62
N VAL A 334 16.78 9.51 18.09
CA VAL A 334 15.59 9.78 17.28
C VAL A 334 14.95 11.08 17.75
N TYR A 335 14.29 11.78 16.85
CA TYR A 335 13.50 12.98 17.17
C TYR A 335 12.14 12.92 16.48
N VAL A 336 11.20 13.74 16.95
CA VAL A 336 9.91 13.92 16.29
C VAL A 336 10.02 15.08 15.33
N ASP A 337 9.62 14.87 14.08
CA ASP A 337 9.62 15.90 13.06
C ASP A 337 8.61 17.02 13.39
N THR A 338 8.67 18.10 12.63
CA THR A 338 7.82 19.30 12.75
C THR A 338 6.32 19.01 12.69
N ASP A 339 5.93 17.88 12.10
CA ASP A 339 4.55 17.40 12.03
C ASP A 339 4.00 16.87 13.36
N GLY A 340 4.86 16.63 14.35
CA GLY A 340 4.50 16.07 15.66
C GLY A 340 4.08 14.59 15.63
N LYS A 341 4.27 13.89 14.51
CA LYS A 341 3.76 12.52 14.26
C LYS A 341 4.80 11.57 13.68
N THR A 342 5.80 12.10 12.99
CA THR A 342 6.85 11.31 12.34
C THR A 342 8.08 11.24 13.23
N ILE A 343 8.62 10.04 13.40
CA ILE A 343 9.88 9.79 14.12
C ILE A 343 10.98 9.67 13.09
N CYS A 344 12.01 10.52 13.20
CA CYS A 344 13.15 10.56 12.30
C CYS A 344 14.44 10.17 13.03
N ALA A 345 15.40 9.62 12.29
CA ALA A 345 16.73 9.33 12.78
C ALA A 345 17.51 10.64 13.04
N SER A 346 18.16 10.76 14.20
CA SER A 346 19.03 11.92 14.51
C SER A 346 20.46 11.73 14.03
N ILE A 347 20.86 10.49 13.72
CA ILE A 347 22.22 10.12 13.31
C ILE A 347 22.17 8.94 12.34
N ASN A 348 23.27 8.66 11.67
CA ASN A 348 23.47 7.42 10.91
C ASN A 348 23.66 6.22 11.84
N GLY A 349 23.11 5.06 11.48
CA GLY A 349 23.30 3.84 12.25
C GLY A 349 22.30 2.74 11.93
N GLN A 350 22.06 1.85 12.89
CA GLN A 350 21.05 0.79 12.79
C GLN A 350 19.79 1.19 13.55
N VAL A 351 18.63 1.05 12.91
CA VAL A 351 17.35 1.16 13.62
C VAL A 351 17.07 -0.11 14.42
N VAL A 352 16.74 0.06 15.70
CA VAL A 352 16.38 -1.01 16.63
C VAL A 352 15.09 -0.68 17.36
N LEU A 353 14.25 -1.70 17.55
CA LEU A 353 13.03 -1.63 18.35
C LEU A 353 13.27 -2.36 19.68
N ASN A 354 13.41 -1.59 20.77
CA ASN A 354 13.64 -2.12 22.11
C ASN A 354 12.36 -2.00 22.95
N GLY A 355 11.61 -3.10 23.05
CA GLY A 355 10.24 -3.06 23.56
C GLY A 355 9.37 -2.27 22.57
N ASP A 356 8.79 -1.16 23.03
CA ASP A 356 8.04 -0.26 22.15
C ASP A 356 8.91 0.89 21.60
N LYS A 357 10.12 1.11 22.13
CA LYS A 357 10.94 2.30 21.82
C LYS A 357 11.79 2.13 20.58
N ILE A 358 11.69 3.09 19.67
CA ILE A 358 12.52 3.17 18.45
C ILE A 358 13.80 3.91 18.80
N SER A 359 14.95 3.28 18.53
CA SER A 359 16.26 3.91 18.70
C SER A 359 17.13 3.70 17.46
N VAL A 360 18.11 4.58 17.26
CA VAL A 360 19.18 4.38 16.27
C VAL A 360 20.50 4.18 17.01
N GLU A 361 21.16 3.05 16.77
CA GLU A 361 22.45 2.74 17.37
C GLU A 361 23.58 3.00 16.35
N PRO A 362 24.59 3.83 16.68
CA PRO A 362 25.70 4.14 15.77
C PRO A 362 26.82 3.09 15.81
N VAL A 363 26.68 2.07 16.65
CA VAL A 363 27.66 1.00 16.84
C VAL A 363 27.00 -0.35 16.62
N TYR A 364 27.56 -1.13 15.70
CA TYR A 364 27.16 -2.51 15.47
C TYR A 364 28.13 -3.46 16.18
N LEU A 365 27.62 -4.20 17.16
CA LEU A 365 28.41 -5.13 17.96
C LEU A 365 28.19 -6.57 17.50
N VAL A 366 29.27 -7.22 17.08
CA VAL A 366 29.34 -8.65 16.81
C VAL A 366 29.97 -9.34 18.01
N GLU A 367 29.15 -10.06 18.78
CA GLU A 367 29.59 -10.74 20.01
C GLU A 367 30.58 -11.89 19.78
N GLY A 368 30.64 -12.44 18.55
CA GLY A 368 31.52 -13.54 18.18
C GLY A 368 32.30 -13.27 16.91
N ASP A 369 32.52 -14.32 16.13
CA ASP A 369 33.29 -14.26 14.89
C ASP A 369 32.42 -13.84 13.70
N VAL A 370 33.03 -13.10 12.77
CA VAL A 370 32.44 -12.86 11.45
C VAL A 370 32.73 -14.09 10.60
N SER A 371 31.69 -14.91 10.42
CA SER A 371 31.70 -16.21 9.76
C SER A 371 30.45 -16.37 8.90
N ILE A 372 30.14 -17.60 8.45
CA ILE A 372 28.98 -17.90 7.61
C ILE A 372 27.64 -17.53 8.26
N LYS A 373 27.60 -17.47 9.60
CA LYS A 373 26.40 -17.07 10.36
C LYS A 373 26.15 -15.57 10.34
N THR A 374 27.20 -14.78 10.18
CA THR A 374 27.19 -13.32 10.22
C THR A 374 27.11 -12.76 8.81
N GLY A 375 27.89 -13.32 7.88
CA GLY A 375 28.01 -12.83 6.52
C GLY A 375 28.86 -11.56 6.43
N ASN A 376 28.81 -10.91 5.27
CA ASN A 376 29.45 -9.61 5.06
C ASN A 376 28.71 -8.52 5.85
N ILE A 377 29.45 -7.51 6.30
CA ILE A 377 28.92 -6.42 7.12
C ILE A 377 29.11 -5.11 6.37
N THR A 378 28.02 -4.40 6.11
CA THR A 378 28.06 -3.01 5.62
C THR A 378 27.28 -2.16 6.61
N PHE A 379 27.94 -1.23 7.28
CA PHE A 379 27.34 -0.48 8.38
C PHE A 379 27.66 1.02 8.31
N LEU A 380 26.62 1.85 8.45
CA LEU A 380 26.77 3.31 8.50
C LEU A 380 27.08 3.79 9.92
N GLY A 381 28.20 3.32 10.47
CA GLY A 381 28.65 3.64 11.81
C GLY A 381 29.90 2.85 12.16
N THR A 382 30.14 2.64 13.45
CA THR A 382 31.30 1.86 13.94
C THR A 382 30.95 0.38 14.09
N VAL A 383 31.82 -0.51 13.62
CA VAL A 383 31.67 -1.97 13.79
C VAL A 383 32.65 -2.45 14.85
N ILE A 384 32.16 -3.19 15.85
CA ILE A 384 32.99 -3.83 16.88
C ILE A 384 32.78 -5.33 16.81
N VAL A 385 33.85 -6.08 16.57
CA VAL A 385 33.88 -7.54 16.54
C VAL A 385 34.65 -8.03 17.76
N LYS A 386 33.97 -8.75 18.66
CA LYS A 386 34.59 -9.34 19.86
C LYS A 386 35.38 -10.62 19.57
N GLY A 387 35.14 -11.23 18.40
CA GLY A 387 35.87 -12.40 17.91
C GLY A 387 36.85 -12.11 16.77
N CYS A 388 37.06 -13.11 15.93
CA CYS A 388 37.88 -13.09 14.72
C CYS A 388 37.04 -12.80 13.47
N VAL A 389 37.72 -12.49 12.36
CA VAL A 389 37.10 -12.43 11.02
C VAL A 389 37.67 -13.57 10.18
N ASP A 390 36.81 -14.51 9.81
CA ASP A 390 37.18 -15.69 9.02
C ASP A 390 37.52 -15.31 7.56
N ASP A 391 38.20 -16.22 6.86
CA ASP A 391 38.58 -16.02 5.47
C ASP A 391 37.35 -15.81 4.55
N GLY A 392 37.45 -14.84 3.64
CA GLY A 392 36.50 -14.63 2.54
C GLY A 392 35.30 -13.74 2.85
N TYR A 393 35.34 -12.96 3.94
CA TYR A 393 34.32 -11.98 4.31
C TYR A 393 34.79 -10.53 4.10
N GLU A 394 33.81 -9.65 3.95
CA GLU A 394 34.00 -8.21 3.77
C GLU A 394 33.29 -7.43 4.89
N ILE A 395 33.99 -6.45 5.47
CA ILE A 395 33.44 -5.50 6.45
C ILE A 395 33.68 -4.09 5.94
N LYS A 396 32.60 -3.33 5.76
CA LYS A 396 32.60 -1.90 5.40
C LYS A 396 31.93 -1.08 6.49
N ALA A 397 32.61 -0.04 6.95
CA ALA A 397 32.10 0.85 7.98
C ALA A 397 32.37 2.32 7.62
N SER A 398 31.37 3.19 7.73
CA SER A 398 31.61 4.65 7.63
C SER A 398 32.25 5.23 8.90
N GLY A 399 32.25 4.47 9.99
CA GLY A 399 32.95 4.78 11.23
C GLY A 399 34.25 4.00 11.38
N ASN A 400 34.54 3.56 12.60
CA ASN A 400 35.72 2.73 12.89
C ASN A 400 35.39 1.24 12.75
N ILE A 401 36.41 0.41 12.57
CA ILE A 401 36.32 -1.05 12.72
C ILE A 401 37.25 -1.47 13.86
N GLU A 402 36.71 -2.10 14.89
CA GLU A 402 37.48 -2.68 16.00
C GLU A 402 37.30 -4.20 16.01
N ILE A 403 38.39 -4.95 15.99
CA ILE A 403 38.40 -6.42 15.97
C ILE A 403 39.30 -6.90 17.11
N ALA A 404 38.73 -7.64 18.05
CA ALA A 404 39.46 -8.14 19.20
C ALA A 404 40.33 -9.37 18.89
N GLY A 405 39.96 -10.15 17.88
CA GLY A 405 40.68 -11.34 17.42
C GLY A 405 41.65 -11.08 16.26
N THR A 406 41.91 -12.14 15.48
CA THR A 406 42.69 -12.07 14.23
C THR A 406 41.80 -11.83 13.02
N VAL A 407 42.40 -11.29 11.97
CA VAL A 407 41.76 -11.12 10.66
C VAL A 407 42.41 -12.08 9.66
N GLY A 408 41.62 -12.92 9.00
CA GLY A 408 42.09 -13.81 7.95
C GLY A 408 42.19 -13.13 6.58
N ARG A 409 41.95 -13.90 5.52
CA ARG A 409 41.86 -13.47 4.13
C ARG A 409 40.59 -12.67 3.88
N CYS A 410 40.54 -11.42 4.34
CA CYS A 410 39.34 -10.59 4.37
C CYS A 410 39.53 -9.26 3.66
N LYS A 411 38.43 -8.59 3.36
CA LYS A 411 38.41 -7.20 2.90
C LYS A 411 37.83 -6.29 3.99
N LEU A 412 38.63 -5.42 4.58
CA LEU A 412 38.20 -4.47 5.59
C LEU A 412 38.32 -3.05 5.06
N GLU A 413 37.24 -2.29 5.06
CA GLU A 413 37.24 -0.89 4.63
C GLU A 413 36.54 -0.03 5.69
N ALA A 414 37.25 0.95 6.23
CA ALA A 414 36.69 1.93 7.17
C ALA A 414 37.04 3.34 6.71
N ASP A 415 36.08 4.27 6.75
CA ASP A 415 36.37 5.70 6.59
C ASP A 415 37.11 6.26 7.82
N GLY A 416 36.95 5.58 8.98
CA GLY A 416 37.65 5.87 10.22
C GLY A 416 38.90 5.02 10.43
N ASN A 417 39.13 4.70 11.71
CA ASN A 417 40.24 3.88 12.17
C ASN A 417 39.94 2.39 12.04
N ILE A 418 40.96 1.58 11.78
CA ILE A 418 40.90 0.12 11.91
C ILE A 418 41.80 -0.32 13.06
N ILE A 419 41.25 -1.02 14.04
CA ILE A 419 41.97 -1.52 15.21
C ILE A 419 41.82 -3.04 15.25
N VAL A 420 42.92 -3.75 15.04
CA VAL A 420 43.00 -5.20 15.18
C VAL A 420 43.88 -5.50 16.38
N ASN A 421 43.29 -5.97 17.48
CA ASN A 421 44.02 -6.20 18.73
C ASN A 421 45.05 -7.34 18.62
N GLN A 422 44.84 -8.27 17.67
CA GLN A 422 45.81 -9.30 17.33
C GLN A 422 46.44 -9.02 15.96
N GLY A 423 46.55 -10.00 15.07
CA GLY A 423 47.21 -9.81 13.79
C GLY A 423 46.31 -10.07 12.60
N ILE A 424 46.85 -9.70 11.45
CA ILE A 424 46.21 -9.81 10.14
C ILE A 424 47.00 -10.84 9.32
N MET A 425 46.29 -11.81 8.76
CA MET A 425 46.82 -12.94 7.99
C MET A 425 46.07 -13.06 6.66
N GLY A 426 46.44 -12.22 5.69
CA GLY A 426 45.70 -12.06 4.43
C GLY A 426 45.89 -13.19 3.41
N ARG A 427 46.93 -14.03 3.55
CA ARG A 427 47.26 -15.11 2.59
C ARG A 427 47.27 -14.63 1.12
N ASP A 428 47.84 -13.44 0.90
CA ASP A 428 48.07 -12.81 -0.41
C ASP A 428 46.80 -12.31 -1.12
N GLU A 429 45.63 -12.46 -0.50
CA GLU A 429 44.34 -11.95 -1.00
C GLU A 429 43.63 -11.03 0.01
N GLY A 430 44.24 -10.76 1.17
CA GLY A 430 43.71 -9.84 2.17
C GLY A 430 43.90 -8.38 1.76
N TYR A 431 42.87 -7.55 1.98
CA TYR A 431 42.90 -6.12 1.69
C TYR A 431 42.34 -5.31 2.85
N ILE A 432 43.12 -4.35 3.34
CA ILE A 432 42.70 -3.47 4.43
C ILE A 432 42.86 -2.02 3.99
N ARG A 433 41.79 -1.25 4.08
CA ARG A 433 41.77 0.18 3.82
C ARG A 433 41.25 0.95 5.03
N ALA A 434 42.09 1.78 5.63
CA ALA A 434 41.69 2.68 6.72
C ALA A 434 41.78 4.14 6.27
N GLY A 435 40.66 4.85 6.30
CA GLY A 435 40.57 6.29 6.01
C GLY A 435 41.24 7.16 7.08
N LYS A 436 41.64 6.57 8.20
CA LYS A 436 42.52 7.18 9.21
C LYS A 436 43.72 6.29 9.50
N SER A 437 43.80 5.70 10.69
CA SER A 437 44.96 4.94 11.16
C SER A 437 44.64 3.46 11.34
N LEU A 438 45.67 2.61 11.25
CA LEU A 438 45.61 1.17 11.48
C LEU A 438 46.45 0.77 12.70
N TRP A 439 45.87 -0.01 13.61
CA TRP A 439 46.60 -0.68 14.69
C TRP A 439 46.53 -2.19 14.52
N ALA A 440 47.68 -2.84 14.60
CA ALA A 440 47.78 -4.30 14.58
C ALA A 440 48.94 -4.79 15.45
N LYS A 441 48.87 -6.05 15.88
CA LYS A 441 50.02 -6.75 16.46
C LYS A 441 51.01 -7.14 15.37
N PHE A 442 50.54 -7.79 14.32
CA PHE A 442 51.34 -8.17 13.16
C PHE A 442 50.50 -8.12 11.89
N ILE A 443 51.18 -7.95 10.75
CA ILE A 443 50.56 -7.96 9.42
C ILE A 443 51.33 -8.94 8.56
N GLN A 444 50.64 -9.89 7.93
CA GLN A 444 51.27 -10.92 7.10
C GLN A 444 50.50 -11.14 5.80
N ASN A 445 51.22 -11.20 4.67
CA ASN A 445 50.68 -11.53 3.34
C ASN A 445 49.39 -10.74 3.03
N THR A 446 49.42 -9.42 3.23
CA THR A 446 48.23 -8.55 3.10
C THR A 446 48.58 -7.26 2.39
N LYS A 447 47.65 -6.74 1.59
CA LYS A 447 47.72 -5.37 1.07
C LYS A 447 46.99 -4.40 1.99
N VAL A 448 47.66 -3.31 2.35
CA VAL A 448 47.19 -2.35 3.35
C VAL A 448 47.33 -0.93 2.82
N ASP A 449 46.24 -0.17 2.77
CA ASP A 449 46.22 1.24 2.37
C ASP A 449 45.68 2.09 3.54
N VAL A 450 46.48 3.04 4.04
CA VAL A 450 46.16 3.82 5.25
C VAL A 450 46.47 5.30 5.04
N GLU A 451 45.48 6.15 5.29
CA GLU A 451 45.58 7.60 5.05
C GLU A 451 46.39 8.36 6.11
N GLU A 452 46.49 7.83 7.32
CA GLU A 452 47.26 8.46 8.40
C GLU A 452 48.40 7.57 8.86
N TYR A 453 48.26 6.86 9.98
CA TYR A 453 49.36 6.18 10.64
C TYR A 453 49.15 4.68 10.69
N VAL A 454 50.22 3.92 10.52
CA VAL A 454 50.24 2.46 10.74
C VAL A 454 51.03 2.17 12.00
N TYR A 455 50.40 1.52 12.98
CA TYR A 455 51.02 1.09 14.23
C TYR A 455 51.03 -0.44 14.33
N VAL A 456 52.22 -1.02 14.28
CA VAL A 456 52.43 -2.46 14.38
C VAL A 456 53.35 -2.78 15.56
N SER A 457 52.98 -3.69 16.44
CA SER A 457 53.77 -3.96 17.65
C SER A 457 54.76 -5.14 17.57
N ASP A 458 54.62 -6.02 16.58
CA ASP A 458 55.40 -7.26 16.47
C ASP A 458 56.13 -7.35 15.12
N SER A 459 55.44 -7.52 14.00
CA SER A 459 56.12 -7.55 12.69
C SER A 459 55.19 -7.28 11.51
N ILE A 460 55.77 -6.78 10.43
CA ILE A 460 55.16 -6.76 9.09
C ILE A 460 55.92 -7.75 8.23
N MET A 461 55.23 -8.71 7.62
CA MET A 461 55.85 -9.82 6.89
C MET A 461 55.21 -10.00 5.51
N ASN A 462 56.03 -9.98 4.45
CA ASN A 462 55.60 -10.19 3.06
C ASN A 462 54.30 -9.44 2.72
N SER A 463 54.21 -8.17 3.09
CA SER A 463 52.99 -7.37 2.94
C SER A 463 53.29 -6.09 2.18
N ASP A 464 52.29 -5.60 1.45
CA ASP A 464 52.35 -4.34 0.73
C ASP A 464 51.59 -3.30 1.55
N VAL A 465 52.31 -2.34 2.13
CA VAL A 465 51.74 -1.33 3.04
C VAL A 465 51.99 0.06 2.47
N THR A 466 50.93 0.73 2.08
CA THR A 466 50.92 2.13 1.64
C THR A 466 50.38 3.00 2.78
N CYS A 467 51.17 3.96 3.25
CA CYS A 467 50.80 4.84 4.34
C CYS A 467 51.09 6.32 4.00
N ASN A 468 50.08 7.18 4.02
CA ASN A 468 50.24 8.58 3.62
C ASN A 468 50.91 9.47 4.71
N LYS A 469 51.17 8.95 5.91
CA LYS A 469 52.02 9.63 6.92
C LYS A 469 53.16 8.73 7.38
N LYS A 470 53.02 8.06 8.54
CA LYS A 470 54.12 7.34 9.20
C LYS A 470 53.76 5.91 9.53
N VAL A 471 54.73 5.02 9.33
CA VAL A 471 54.67 3.61 9.72
C VAL A 471 55.55 3.38 10.94
N PHE A 472 54.95 2.93 12.04
CA PHE A 472 55.61 2.62 13.30
C PHE A 472 55.54 1.11 13.57
N VAL A 473 56.68 0.43 13.47
CA VAL A 473 56.83 -0.98 13.87
C VAL A 473 57.63 -1.02 15.17
N GLN A 474 56.94 -1.07 16.31
CA GLN A 474 57.53 -0.85 17.63
C GLN A 474 57.12 -1.91 18.66
N GLY A 475 58.10 -2.63 19.18
CA GLY A 475 57.89 -3.61 20.25
C GLY A 475 59.11 -4.50 20.44
N LYS A 476 58.98 -5.53 21.30
CA LYS A 476 60.13 -6.38 21.67
C LYS A 476 60.73 -7.10 20.47
N ARG A 477 59.87 -7.56 19.54
CA ARG A 477 60.20 -8.33 18.34
C ARG A 477 59.97 -7.57 17.02
N ALA A 478 59.76 -6.25 17.10
CA ALA A 478 59.58 -5.35 15.96
C ALA A 478 60.53 -5.67 14.80
N ALA A 479 59.98 -6.14 13.68
CA ALA A 479 60.73 -6.40 12.47
C ALA A 479 59.86 -6.21 11.22
N ILE A 480 60.47 -5.71 10.14
CA ILE A 480 59.88 -5.75 8.80
C ILE A 480 60.64 -6.79 7.99
N VAL A 481 59.96 -7.82 7.49
CA VAL A 481 60.58 -8.95 6.79
C VAL A 481 59.80 -9.28 5.52
N GLY A 482 60.30 -8.81 4.38
CA GLY A 482 59.70 -9.06 3.07
C GLY A 482 58.52 -8.14 2.74
N GLY A 483 58.33 -7.88 1.45
CA GLY A 483 57.25 -7.03 0.92
C GLY A 483 57.69 -5.59 0.67
N HIS A 484 56.73 -4.72 0.35
CA HIS A 484 56.92 -3.31 0.03
C HIS A 484 56.21 -2.41 1.04
N ILE A 485 56.97 -1.61 1.77
CA ILE A 485 56.42 -0.64 2.73
C ILE A 485 56.75 0.76 2.23
N PHE A 486 55.70 1.52 1.95
CA PHE A 486 55.77 2.91 1.54
C PHE A 486 55.19 3.81 2.65
N ALA A 487 55.93 4.86 3.02
CA ALA A 487 55.41 5.93 3.86
C ALA A 487 55.85 7.31 3.36
N THR A 488 54.96 8.29 3.36
CA THR A 488 55.31 9.65 2.90
C THR A 488 56.31 10.35 3.82
N GLU A 489 56.20 10.16 5.14
CA GLU A 489 57.00 10.90 6.12
C GLU A 489 58.11 10.06 6.77
N GLU A 490 57.76 8.88 7.31
CA GLU A 490 58.70 8.11 8.15
C GLU A 490 58.32 6.62 8.21
N ILE A 491 59.32 5.73 8.08
CA ILE A 491 59.22 4.32 8.47
C ILE A 491 60.16 4.09 9.65
N TYR A 492 59.59 3.78 10.81
CA TYR A 492 60.32 3.45 12.02
C TYR A 492 60.21 1.96 12.33
N THR A 493 61.33 1.25 12.44
CA THR A 493 61.36 -0.16 12.90
C THR A 493 62.66 -0.48 13.62
N LYS A 494 62.64 -1.51 14.48
CA LYS A 494 63.84 -1.99 15.20
C LYS A 494 64.73 -2.88 14.34
N ASN A 495 64.14 -3.73 13.51
CA ASN A 495 64.87 -4.66 12.64
C ASN A 495 64.28 -4.65 11.22
N ILE A 496 65.13 -4.81 10.22
CA ILE A 496 64.76 -4.89 8.80
C ILE A 496 65.41 -6.14 8.21
N GLY A 497 64.62 -6.95 7.50
CA GLY A 497 65.04 -8.19 6.87
C GLY A 497 65.23 -9.36 7.83
N SER A 498 65.62 -10.51 7.26
CA SER A 498 65.95 -11.75 7.99
C SER A 498 67.30 -12.29 7.54
N ALA A 499 68.11 -12.77 8.49
CA ALA A 499 69.43 -13.36 8.21
C ALA A 499 69.37 -14.64 7.37
N GLY A 500 68.21 -15.32 7.30
CA GLY A 500 68.02 -16.54 6.54
C GLY A 500 67.91 -16.35 5.02
N GLY A 501 67.74 -15.11 4.54
CA GLY A 501 67.39 -14.83 3.15
C GLY A 501 65.99 -15.35 2.78
N GLY A 502 65.51 -15.03 1.57
CA GLY A 502 64.29 -15.63 1.00
C GLY A 502 63.17 -14.67 0.61
N SER A 503 63.10 -13.46 1.18
CA SER A 503 62.14 -12.43 0.75
C SER A 503 62.80 -11.05 0.69
N GLU A 504 62.59 -10.35 -0.43
CA GLU A 504 63.08 -8.99 -0.63
C GLU A 504 62.24 -8.02 0.22
N THR A 505 62.92 -7.14 0.96
CA THR A 505 62.30 -6.11 1.80
C THR A 505 62.57 -4.75 1.17
N ILE A 506 61.53 -4.11 0.64
CA ILE A 506 61.61 -2.80 0.00
C ILE A 506 60.96 -1.78 0.94
N LEU A 507 61.72 -0.77 1.36
CA LEU A 507 61.22 0.33 2.16
C LEU A 507 61.39 1.62 1.38
N GLU A 508 60.31 2.34 1.15
CA GLU A 508 60.28 3.60 0.43
C GLU A 508 59.75 4.71 1.35
N VAL A 509 60.53 5.78 1.47
CA VAL A 509 60.15 6.96 2.23
C VAL A 509 60.28 8.18 1.34
N GLY A 510 59.24 9.00 1.26
CA GLY A 510 59.25 10.24 0.51
C GLY A 510 58.20 10.31 -0.60
N TYR A 511 58.58 10.88 -1.74
CA TYR A 511 57.63 11.43 -2.71
C TYR A 511 56.68 10.38 -3.31
N ASP A 512 55.40 10.76 -3.34
CA ASP A 512 54.24 10.06 -3.90
C ASP A 512 54.51 9.59 -5.35
N PRO A 513 54.44 8.27 -5.67
CA PRO A 513 54.70 7.75 -7.02
C PRO A 513 53.78 8.29 -8.12
#